data_AF-A0A2M8S8G3-F1
#
_entry.id   AF-A0A2M8S8G3-F1
#
_cell.length_a   1.000
_cell.length_b   1.000
_cell.length_c   1.000
_cell.angle_alpha   90.00
_cell.angle_beta   90.00
_cell.angle_gamma   90.00
#
_symmetry.space_group_name_H-M   'P 1'
#
loop_
_entity.id
_entity.type
_entity.pdbx_description
1 polymer ?
#
loop_
_entity_poly.entity_id
_entity_poly.type
_entity_poly.pdbx_seq_one_letter_code
_entity_poly.pdbx_strand_id
1 'polypeptide(L)'
;MIKILYRKTAHSVHPLGKMLWWGMMNLPKPPYRAELQVQATGLKNGDPSTSLRARPARVRASIAHADGYKLTAIPVFAFLLQYLDGSAKRPGLWMMGHLAEPVRLMKDMEKMGVLVHASEV
;
A
#
# COMPACT_ATOMS: atom_id res chain seq x y z
N MET A 1 -27.37 16.69 -43.99
CA MET A 1 -26.58 17.47 -43.01
C MET A 1 -27.35 17.47 -41.69
N ILE A 2 -26.97 16.62 -40.74
CA ILE A 2 -27.70 16.40 -39.48
C ILE A 2 -27.13 17.35 -38.42
N LYS A 3 -27.93 18.32 -37.98
CA LYS A 3 -27.58 19.26 -36.90
C LYS A 3 -28.00 18.63 -35.57
N ILE A 4 -27.07 17.98 -34.89
CA ILE A 4 -27.29 17.44 -33.54
C ILE A 4 -27.50 18.63 -32.61
N LEU A 5 -28.74 18.79 -32.13
CA LEU A 5 -29.17 19.81 -31.20
C LEU A 5 -28.57 19.50 -29.83
N TYR A 6 -27.47 20.17 -29.47
CA TYR A 6 -26.88 20.13 -28.12
C TYR A 6 -27.82 20.88 -27.15
N ARG A 7 -28.84 20.19 -26.65
CA ARG A 7 -29.73 20.71 -25.60
C ARG A 7 -28.95 20.74 -24.29
N LYS A 8 -28.45 21.92 -23.91
CA LYS A 8 -27.82 22.21 -22.61
C LYS A 8 -28.78 21.78 -21.48
N THR A 9 -28.58 20.60 -20.91
CA THR A 9 -29.23 20.17 -19.66
C THR A 9 -28.54 20.81 -18.46
N ALA A 10 -28.35 22.13 -18.47
CA ALA A 10 -27.58 22.85 -17.44
C ALA A 10 -28.27 22.88 -16.06
N HIS A 11 -29.59 22.73 -16.01
CA HIS A 11 -30.37 22.89 -14.78
C HIS A 11 -30.32 21.66 -13.84
N SER A 12 -30.07 20.45 -14.37
CA SER A 12 -30.10 19.21 -13.58
C SER A 12 -28.72 18.78 -13.05
N VAL A 13 -27.62 19.20 -13.69
CA VAL A 13 -26.25 18.81 -13.27
C VAL A 13 -25.86 19.42 -11.93
N HIS A 14 -26.30 20.65 -11.64
CA HIS A 14 -25.96 21.34 -10.40
C HIS A 14 -26.57 20.71 -9.13
N PRO A 15 -27.88 20.38 -9.08
CA PRO A 15 -28.46 19.69 -7.92
C PRO A 15 -27.92 18.27 -7.75
N LEU A 16 -27.67 17.54 -8.84
CA LEU A 16 -27.04 16.22 -8.79
C LEU A 16 -25.61 16.28 -8.22
N GLY A 17 -24.81 17.26 -8.64
CA GLY A 17 -23.48 17.49 -8.10
C GLY A 17 -23.50 17.82 -6.60
N LYS A 18 -24.45 18.64 -6.15
CA LYS A 18 -24.66 18.93 -4.72
C LYS A 18 -25.07 17.70 -3.92
N MET A 19 -25.93 16.86 -4.48
CA MET A 19 -26.37 15.63 -3.82
C MET A 19 -25.22 14.61 -3.74
N LEU A 20 -24.40 14.48 -4.79
CA LEU A 20 -23.19 13.67 -4.78
C LEU A 20 -22.20 14.17 -3.73
N TRP A 21 -21.92 15.47 -3.71
CA TRP A 21 -21.05 16.09 -2.70
C TRP A 21 -21.56 15.87 -1.27
N TRP A 22 -22.86 16.10 -1.04
CA TRP A 22 -23.48 15.83 0.25
C TRP A 22 -23.36 14.36 0.63
N GLY A 23 -23.60 13.43 -0.30
CA GLY A 23 -23.43 12.00 -0.09
C GLY A 23 -21.99 11.64 0.29
N MET A 24 -21.01 12.20 -0.42
CA MET A 24 -19.58 12.02 -0.14
C MET A 24 -19.15 12.61 1.21
N MET A 25 -19.78 13.68 1.69
CA MET A 25 -19.41 14.30 2.96
C MET A 25 -20.11 13.65 4.17
N ASN A 26 -21.33 13.13 3.99
CA ASN A 26 -22.18 12.72 5.12
C ASN A 26 -22.36 11.20 5.27
N LEU A 27 -22.19 10.42 4.18
CA LEU A 27 -22.32 8.97 4.25
C LEU A 27 -21.06 8.25 4.76
N PRO A 28 -19.83 8.74 4.53
CA PRO A 28 -18.66 8.07 5.05
C PRO A 28 -18.60 8.12 6.58
N LYS A 29 -18.66 6.95 7.22
CA LYS A 29 -18.48 6.82 8.68
C LYS A 29 -17.05 6.30 8.94
N PRO A 30 -16.13 7.11 9.50
CA PRO A 30 -14.82 6.61 9.93
C PRO A 30 -14.98 5.57 11.06
N PRO A 31 -14.01 4.64 11.24
CA PRO A 31 -12.68 4.59 10.63
C PRO A 31 -12.56 3.60 9.45
N TYR A 32 -11.98 4.08 8.34
CA TYR A 32 -11.58 3.22 7.21
C TYR A 32 -10.20 2.64 7.47
N ARG A 33 -10.16 1.40 7.99
CA ARG A 33 -8.91 0.63 8.06
C ARG A 33 -8.40 0.40 6.64
N ALA A 34 -7.19 0.85 6.36
CA ALA A 34 -6.46 0.49 5.15
C ALA A 34 -5.62 -0.75 5.45
N GLU A 35 -5.69 -1.74 4.57
CA GLU A 35 -4.90 -2.98 4.67
C GLU A 35 -4.33 -3.35 3.31
N LEU A 36 -3.04 -3.64 3.28
CA LEU A 36 -2.36 -4.21 2.13
C LEU A 36 -1.97 -5.64 2.49
N GLN A 37 -2.45 -6.60 1.71
CA GLN A 37 -2.21 -8.03 1.93
C GLN A 37 -1.53 -8.64 0.71
N VAL A 38 -0.53 -9.50 0.98
CA VAL A 38 0.15 -10.32 0.01
C VAL A 38 -0.15 -11.79 0.30
N GLN A 39 -0.50 -12.53 -0.74
CA GLN A 39 -0.56 -13.99 -0.75
C GLN A 39 0.38 -14.48 -1.84
N ALA A 40 1.37 -15.26 -1.45
CA ALA A 40 2.40 -15.76 -2.35
C ALA A 40 2.58 -17.26 -2.16
N THR A 41 2.87 -17.96 -3.24
CA THR A 41 3.25 -19.38 -3.22
C THR A 41 4.60 -19.51 -3.92
N GLY A 42 5.52 -20.25 -3.33
CA GLY A 42 6.86 -20.41 -3.88
C GLY A 42 7.56 -21.63 -3.32
N LEU A 43 8.87 -21.69 -3.56
CA LEU A 43 9.74 -22.72 -3.02
C LEU A 43 10.62 -22.09 -1.93
N LYS A 44 10.64 -22.69 -0.74
CA LYS A 44 11.48 -22.28 0.38
C LYS A 44 12.66 -23.23 0.49
N ASN A 45 13.87 -22.65 0.55
CA ASN A 45 15.16 -23.32 0.69
C ASN A 45 15.40 -24.44 -0.34
N GLY A 46 15.97 -24.09 -1.49
CA GLY A 46 16.82 -24.99 -2.26
C GLY A 46 18.21 -24.37 -2.28
N ASP A 47 19.13 -24.89 -1.47
CA ASP A 47 20.54 -24.50 -1.54
C ASP A 47 21.10 -25.00 -2.88
N PRO A 48 21.67 -24.16 -3.75
CA PRO A 48 22.27 -24.60 -5.01
C PRO A 48 23.38 -25.65 -4.82
N SER A 49 23.97 -25.73 -3.61
CA SER A 49 25.08 -26.62 -3.27
C SER A 49 24.69 -27.88 -2.50
N THR A 50 23.46 -27.97 -1.97
CA THR A 50 23.00 -29.10 -1.17
C THR A 50 21.77 -29.74 -1.80
N SER A 51 21.80 -31.07 -1.98
CA SER A 51 20.76 -31.93 -2.58
C SER A 51 19.41 -31.96 -1.83
N LEU A 52 19.13 -30.99 -0.97
CA LEU A 52 17.87 -30.83 -0.27
C LEU A 52 16.81 -30.27 -1.24
N ARG A 53 15.82 -31.11 -1.56
CA ARG A 53 14.66 -30.74 -2.39
C ARG A 53 13.98 -29.48 -1.85
N ALA A 54 13.78 -28.51 -2.73
CA ALA A 54 13.05 -27.29 -2.45
C ALA A 54 11.62 -27.62 -1.98
N ARG A 55 11.18 -27.01 -0.87
CA ARG A 55 9.85 -27.26 -0.29
C ARG A 55 8.84 -26.23 -0.78
N PRO A 56 7.62 -26.64 -1.18
CA PRO A 56 6.56 -25.68 -1.46
C PRO A 56 6.21 -24.93 -0.18
N ALA A 57 6.16 -23.61 -0.27
CA ALA A 57 5.79 -22.72 0.82
C ALA A 57 4.70 -21.76 0.35
N ARG A 58 3.69 -21.52 1.18
CA ARG A 58 2.73 -20.44 0.97
C ARG A 58 2.94 -19.41 2.07
N VAL A 59 2.94 -18.15 1.67
CA VAL A 59 3.16 -17.03 2.58
C VAL A 59 1.98 -16.09 2.45
N ARG A 60 1.42 -15.71 3.60
CA ARG A 60 0.45 -14.65 3.73
C ARG A 60 1.02 -13.58 4.64
N ALA A 61 1.11 -12.36 4.15
CA ALA A 61 1.52 -11.21 4.95
C ALA A 61 0.53 -10.07 4.77
N SER A 62 0.29 -9.27 5.81
CA SER A 62 -0.48 -8.05 5.70
C SER A 62 0.07 -6.92 6.57
N ILE A 63 -0.17 -5.70 6.12
CA ILE A 63 0.06 -4.47 6.87
C ILE A 63 -1.24 -3.68 6.94
N ALA A 64 -1.57 -3.11 8.10
CA ALA A 64 -2.79 -2.34 8.25
C ALA A 64 -2.67 -1.15 9.20
N HIS A 65 -3.46 -0.11 8.94
CA HIS A 65 -3.57 1.06 9.79
C HIS A 65 -4.99 1.64 9.73
N ALA A 66 -5.48 2.20 10.84
CA ALA A 66 -6.83 2.78 10.92
C ALA A 66 -7.03 4.04 10.06
N ASP A 67 -5.92 4.65 9.65
CA ASP A 67 -5.84 5.84 8.80
C ASP A 67 -4.97 5.51 7.58
N GLY A 68 -5.58 5.47 6.39
CA GLY A 68 -4.91 5.15 5.14
C GLY A 68 -3.88 6.20 4.70
N TYR A 69 -4.02 7.47 5.11
CA TYR A 69 -3.03 8.51 4.82
C TYR A 69 -1.75 8.28 5.63
N LYS A 70 -1.89 7.83 6.87
CA LYS A 70 -0.74 7.42 7.68
C LYS A 70 -0.08 6.17 7.10
N LEU A 71 -0.86 5.20 6.60
CA LEU A 71 -0.30 3.99 5.99
C LEU A 71 0.57 4.29 4.75
N THR A 72 0.33 5.39 4.04
CA THR A 72 1.17 5.81 2.90
C THR A 72 2.37 6.64 3.33
N ALA A 73 2.26 7.47 4.37
CA ALA A 73 3.36 8.29 4.87
C ALA A 73 4.39 7.47 5.68
N ILE A 74 3.93 6.56 6.54
CA ILE A 74 4.77 5.78 7.46
C ILE A 74 5.91 5.03 6.76
N PRO A 75 5.70 4.31 5.63
CA PRO A 75 6.79 3.64 4.91
C PRO A 75 7.89 4.60 4.45
N VAL A 76 7.52 5.82 4.04
CA VAL A 76 8.49 6.85 3.61
C VAL A 76 9.33 7.33 4.81
N PHE A 77 8.70 7.54 5.97
CA PHE A 77 9.43 7.89 7.20
C PHE A 77 10.34 6.74 7.67
N ALA A 78 9.84 5.50 7.65
CA ALA A 78 10.65 4.33 8.00
C ALA A 78 11.87 4.19 7.08
N PHE A 79 11.71 4.42 5.77
CA PHE A 79 12.84 4.44 4.84
C PHE A 79 13.79 5.62 5.07
N LEU A 80 13.27 6.80 5.41
CA LEU A 80 14.09 7.97 5.73
C LEU A 80 15.03 7.70 6.91
N LEU A 81 14.60 6.94 7.92
CA LEU A 81 15.48 6.51 9.02
C LEU A 81 16.65 5.66 8.52
N GLN A 82 16.42 4.74 7.57
CA GLN A 82 17.48 3.96 6.92
C GLN A 82 18.38 4.81 6.03
N TYR A 83 17.86 5.90 5.47
CA TYR A 83 18.67 6.81 4.66
C TYR A 83 19.59 7.68 5.53
N LEU A 84 19.05 8.22 6.64
CA LEU A 84 19.76 9.12 7.54
C LEU A 84 20.90 8.42 8.30
N ASP A 85 20.75 7.14 8.64
CA ASP A 85 21.82 6.36 9.27
C ASP A 85 22.85 5.78 8.29
N GLY A 86 22.67 6.05 6.99
CA GLY A 86 23.58 5.64 5.93
C GLY A 86 23.36 4.24 5.37
N SER A 87 22.52 3.40 5.97
CA SER A 87 22.31 2.01 5.51
C SER A 87 21.68 1.90 4.13
N ALA A 88 20.82 2.86 3.74
CA ALA A 88 20.18 2.92 2.43
C ALA A 88 20.77 4.01 1.51
N LYS A 89 21.83 4.72 1.93
CA LYS A 89 22.38 5.86 1.18
C LYS A 89 23.21 5.37 -0.01
N ARG A 90 22.60 5.35 -1.20
CA ARG A 90 23.28 5.04 -2.47
C ARG A 90 23.19 6.22 -3.45
N PRO A 91 24.29 6.58 -4.15
CA PRO A 91 24.24 7.56 -5.22
C PRO A 91 23.30 7.13 -6.35
N GLY A 92 22.62 8.09 -6.99
CA GLY A 92 21.72 7.86 -8.13
C GLY A 92 20.23 7.94 -7.80
N LEU A 93 19.39 7.73 -8.82
CA LEU A 93 17.94 7.67 -8.69
C LEU A 93 17.49 6.23 -8.45
N TRP A 94 16.72 6.00 -7.39
CA TRP A 94 16.29 4.66 -7.00
C TRP A 94 14.83 4.63 -6.58
N MET A 95 14.17 3.50 -6.83
CA MET A 95 12.86 3.20 -6.25
C MET A 95 13.05 2.63 -4.84
N MET A 96 12.25 3.08 -3.88
CA MET A 96 12.31 2.66 -2.48
C MET A 96 12.28 1.12 -2.33
N GLY A 97 11.44 0.44 -3.12
CA GLY A 97 11.31 -1.02 -3.09
C GLY A 97 12.56 -1.80 -3.47
N HIS A 98 13.58 -1.16 -4.05
CA HIS A 98 14.86 -1.80 -4.38
C HIS A 98 15.97 -1.51 -3.37
N LEU A 99 15.84 -0.45 -2.57
CA LEU A 99 16.86 -0.01 -1.63
C LEU A 99 16.53 -0.29 -0.18
N ALA A 100 15.25 -0.21 0.19
CA ALA A 100 14.83 -0.40 1.57
C ALA A 100 15.20 -1.81 2.04
N GLU A 101 15.81 -1.92 3.22
CA GLU A 101 15.94 -3.20 3.88
C GLU A 101 14.55 -3.60 4.42
N PRO A 102 13.96 -4.70 3.92
CA PRO A 102 12.55 -5.00 4.15
C PRO A 102 12.22 -5.38 5.60
N VAL A 103 13.08 -6.15 6.28
CA VAL A 103 12.83 -6.61 7.65
C VAL A 103 12.86 -5.42 8.62
N ARG A 104 13.83 -4.54 8.44
CA ARG A 104 13.97 -3.31 9.21
C ARG A 104 12.82 -2.35 8.92
N LEU A 105 12.45 -2.18 7.64
CA LEU A 105 11.34 -1.33 7.24
C LEU A 105 10.07 -1.73 7.98
N MET A 106 9.73 -3.03 7.98
CA MET A 106 8.54 -3.54 8.68
C MET A 106 8.60 -3.28 10.19
N LYS A 107 9.75 -3.50 10.84
CA LYS A 107 9.93 -3.22 12.28
C LYS A 107 9.77 -1.74 12.62
N ASP A 108 10.28 -0.84 11.78
CA ASP A 108 10.16 0.59 12.01
C ASP A 108 8.72 1.08 11.75
N MET A 109 8.02 0.47 10.80
CA MET A 109 6.58 0.70 10.58
C MET A 109 5.72 0.23 11.77
N GLU A 110 6.04 -0.93 12.38
CA GLU A 110 5.37 -1.43 13.60
C GLU A 110 5.48 -0.43 14.76
N LYS A 111 6.68 0.14 14.98
CA LYS A 111 6.90 1.17 16.02
C LYS A 111 6.06 2.43 15.79
N MET A 112 5.69 2.71 14.54
CA MET A 112 4.84 3.85 14.16
C MET A 112 3.34 3.52 14.17
N GLY A 113 2.95 2.34 14.67
CA GLY A 113 1.55 1.95 14.87
C GLY A 113 0.92 1.18 13.72
N VAL A 114 1.71 0.73 12.73
CA VAL A 114 1.21 -0.19 11.69
C VAL A 114 1.10 -1.60 12.26
N LEU A 115 -0.03 -2.24 12.05
CA LEU A 115 -0.23 -3.66 12.37
C LEU A 115 0.40 -4.50 11.26
N VAL A 116 1.39 -5.31 11.59
CA VAL A 116 2.06 -6.21 10.65
C VAL A 116 1.77 -7.65 11.04
N HIS A 117 1.37 -8.45 10.06
CA HIS A 117 1.11 -9.87 10.22
C HIS A 117 1.85 -10.64 9.14
N ALA A 118 2.55 -11.72 9.51
CA ALA A 118 3.17 -12.64 8.58
C ALA A 118 2.95 -14.08 9.06
N SER A 119 2.40 -14.92 8.18
CA SER A 119 2.14 -16.34 8.44
C SER A 119 2.58 -17.18 7.26
N GLU A 120 3.27 -18.29 7.55
CA GLU A 120 3.52 -19.37 6.60
C GLU A 120 2.35 -20.36 6.68
N VAL A 121 1.79 -20.70 5.51
CA VAL A 121 0.59 -21.55 5.35
C VAL A 121 0.97 -22.82 4.61
#